data_AF-A0A519QEB3-F1
#
_entry.id   AF-A0A519QEB3-F1
#
_cell.length_a   1.000
_cell.length_b   1.000
_cell.length_c   1.000
_cell.angle_alpha   90.00
_cell.angle_beta   90.00
_cell.angle_gamma   90.00
#
_symmetry.space_group_name_H-M   'P 1'
#
loop_
_entity.id
_entity.type
_entity.pdbx_description
1 polymer ?
#
loop_
_entity_poly.entity_id
_entity_poly.type
_entity_poly.pdbx_seq_one_letter_code
_entity_poly.pdbx_strand_id
1 'polypeptide(L)'
;MTEEAVSQSEAEAAVRTLIKWAGDNPDREGLLETPSRVVRSYRELFSGYEVDPLTYLEKTFEEVGGYDQLVVLKDIRFVSFCEHHMLPVVGKA
;
A
#
# COMPACT_ATOMS: atom_id res chain seq x y z
N MET A 1 2.62 15.73 -13.80
CA MET A 1 2.08 16.60 -12.75
C MET A 1 3.25 17.02 -11.87
N THR A 2 3.68 18.26 -12.00
CA THR A 2 4.78 18.85 -11.23
C THR A 2 4.19 19.53 -9.99
N GLU A 3 3.58 18.75 -9.10
CA GLU A 3 3.30 19.23 -7.74
C GLU A 3 4.52 18.92 -6.87
N GLU A 4 4.86 19.89 -6.03
CA GLU A 4 5.94 19.78 -5.06
C GLU A 4 5.64 18.60 -4.12
N ALA A 5 6.61 17.69 -3.96
CA ALA A 5 6.41 16.48 -3.18
C ALA A 5 6.16 16.81 -1.71
N VAL A 6 5.06 16.29 -1.14
CA VAL A 6 4.73 16.46 0.28
C VAL A 6 5.81 15.79 1.14
N SER A 7 6.38 16.56 2.07
CA SER A 7 7.40 16.06 2.99
C SER A 7 6.84 15.07 4.02
N GLN A 8 7.71 14.25 4.60
CA GLN A 8 7.31 13.33 5.68
C GLN A 8 6.67 14.08 6.85
N SER A 9 7.24 15.21 7.25
CA SER A 9 6.74 16.03 8.35
C SER A 9 5.34 16.58 8.08
N GLU A 10 5.03 16.95 6.83
CA GLU A 10 3.69 17.42 6.45
C GLU A 10 2.67 16.29 6.49
N ALA A 11 3.03 15.10 6.00
CA ALA A 11 2.18 13.92 6.09
C ALA A 11 1.90 13.52 7.55
N GLU A 12 2.92 13.53 8.43
CA GLU A 12 2.75 13.25 9.85
C GLU A 12 1.86 14.32 10.53
N ALA A 13 2.04 15.60 10.19
CA ALA A 13 1.19 16.68 10.67
C ALA A 13 -0.28 16.52 10.24
N ALA A 14 -0.53 16.01 9.02
CA ALA A 14 -1.87 15.70 8.55
C ALA A 14 -2.52 14.57 9.36
N VAL A 15 -1.80 13.46 9.61
CA VAL A 15 -2.31 12.37 10.48
C VAL A 15 -2.61 12.89 11.88
N ARG A 16 -1.72 13.71 12.46
CA ARG A 16 -1.96 14.34 13.75
C ARG A 16 -3.22 15.19 13.74
N THR A 17 -3.48 15.91 12.66
CA THR A 17 -4.71 16.70 12.47
C THR A 17 -5.95 15.82 12.43
N LEU A 18 -5.90 14.70 11.70
CA LEU A 18 -7.00 13.73 11.65
C LEU A 18 -7.33 13.13 13.02
N ILE A 19 -6.32 12.82 13.83
CA ILE A 19 -6.52 12.33 15.20
C ILE A 19 -7.28 13.35 16.05
N LYS A 20 -6.86 14.63 16.00
CA LYS A 20 -7.54 15.71 16.73
C LYS A 20 -8.97 15.89 16.24
N TRP A 21 -9.17 15.87 14.93
CA TRP A 21 -10.49 16.01 14.30
C TRP A 21 -11.43 14.86 14.68
N ALA A 22 -10.90 13.65 14.82
CA ALA A 22 -11.64 12.49 15.31
C ALA A 22 -12.01 12.56 16.80
N GLY A 23 -11.50 13.55 17.55
CA GLY A 23 -11.81 13.78 18.96
C GLY A 23 -10.86 13.13 19.96
N ASP A 24 -9.73 12.57 19.53
CA ASP A 24 -8.70 12.00 20.41
C ASP A 24 -7.55 13.00 20.66
N ASN A 25 -6.78 12.80 21.72
CA ASN A 25 -5.62 13.60 22.08
C ASN A 25 -4.34 12.99 21.49
N PRO A 26 -3.75 13.54 20.42
CA PRO A 26 -2.53 12.99 19.83
C PRO A 26 -1.27 13.14 20.70
N ASP A 27 -1.34 13.87 21.83
CA ASP A 27 -0.24 14.01 22.79
C ASP A 27 -0.30 12.98 23.93
N ARG A 28 -1.31 12.09 23.96
CA ARG A 28 -1.34 10.98 24.91
C ARG A 28 -0.28 9.94 24.56
N GLU A 29 0.28 9.27 25.56
CA GLU A 29 1.38 8.29 25.43
C GLU A 29 1.20 7.35 24.22
N GLY A 30 0.03 6.70 24.10
CA GLY A 30 -0.23 5.75 23.01
C GLY A 30 -0.31 6.34 21.60
N LEU A 31 -0.41 7.67 21.46
CA LEU A 31 -0.55 8.35 20.18
C LEU A 31 0.65 9.17 19.72
N LEU A 32 1.62 9.43 20.59
CA LEU A 32 2.80 10.27 20.27
C LEU A 32 3.48 9.85 18.96
N GLU A 33 3.70 8.55 18.77
CA GLU A 33 4.33 8.01 17.57
C GLU A 33 3.35 7.64 16.44
N THR A 34 2.04 7.72 16.69
CA THR A 34 1.02 7.28 15.71
C THR A 34 1.16 7.98 14.37
N PRO A 35 1.37 9.31 14.28
CA PRO A 35 1.60 9.98 13.01
C PRO A 35 2.71 9.34 12.18
N SER A 36 3.88 9.12 12.79
CA SER A 36 5.02 8.51 12.11
C SER A 36 4.77 7.05 11.73
N ARG A 37 4.10 6.27 12.59
CA ARG A 37 3.72 4.88 12.27
C ARG A 37 2.76 4.81 11.07
N VAL A 38 1.77 5.68 11.01
CA VAL A 38 0.80 5.73 9.89
C VAL A 38 1.52 6.08 8.59
N VAL A 39 2.33 7.14 8.57
CA VAL A 39 3.04 7.55 7.35
C VAL A 39 4.01 6.47 6.86
N ARG A 40 4.75 5.81 7.77
CA ARG A 40 5.58 4.65 7.41
C ARG A 40 4.76 3.49 6.85
N SER A 41 3.59 3.20 7.44
CA SER A 41 2.71 2.15 6.92
C SER A 41 2.23 2.46 5.50
N TYR A 42 1.87 3.72 5.19
CA TYR A 42 1.44 4.09 3.84
C TYR A 42 2.56 3.92 2.80
N ARG A 43 3.82 4.18 3.17
CA ARG A 43 4.96 3.88 2.27
C ARG A 43 5.05 2.40 1.92
N GLU A 44 4.81 1.51 2.87
CA GLU A 44 4.81 0.07 2.62
C GLU A 44 3.60 -0.34 1.77
N LEU A 45 2.39 0.06 2.21
CA LEU A 45 1.13 -0.33 1.60
C LEU A 45 0.96 0.20 0.18
N PHE A 46 1.58 1.35 -0.13
CA PHE A 46 1.53 2.01 -1.44
C PHE A 46 2.85 1.95 -2.20
N SER A 47 3.82 1.13 -1.75
CA SER A 47 5.12 0.93 -2.41
C SER A 47 4.99 0.50 -3.87
N GLY A 48 3.86 -0.12 -4.26
CA GLY A 48 3.57 -0.48 -5.64
C GLY A 48 3.57 0.68 -6.63
N TYR A 49 3.38 1.94 -6.20
CA TYR A 49 3.51 3.10 -7.10
C TYR A 49 4.95 3.39 -7.54
N GLU A 50 5.94 2.91 -6.79
CA GLU A 50 7.36 3.06 -7.10
C GLU A 50 7.90 1.87 -7.92
N VAL A 51 7.06 0.89 -8.23
CA VAL A 51 7.44 -0.35 -8.91
C VAL A 51 6.73 -0.43 -10.26
N ASP A 52 7.47 -0.82 -11.31
CA ASP A 52 6.86 -1.23 -12.56
C ASP A 52 6.46 -2.72 -12.49
N PRO A 53 5.16 -3.05 -12.48
CA PRO A 53 4.72 -4.44 -12.37
C PRO A 53 5.14 -5.31 -13.57
N LEU A 54 5.45 -4.71 -14.73
CA LEU A 54 5.89 -5.45 -15.92
C LEU A 54 7.27 -6.10 -15.73
N THR A 55 8.10 -5.55 -14.84
CA THR A 55 9.42 -6.13 -14.53
C THR A 55 9.33 -7.56 -13.99
N TYR A 56 8.25 -7.91 -13.27
CA TYR A 56 8.02 -9.27 -12.80
C TYR A 56 7.69 -10.27 -13.93
N LEU A 57 7.26 -9.78 -15.09
CA LEU A 57 6.89 -10.60 -16.24
C LEU A 57 8.06 -10.83 -17.21
N GLU A 58 9.21 -10.19 -16.98
CA GLU A 58 10.38 -10.28 -17.87
C GLU A 58 10.98 -11.69 -17.96
N LYS A 59 10.86 -12.48 -16.89
CA LYS A 59 11.42 -13.84 -16.84
C LYS A 59 10.39 -14.87 -17.31
N THR A 60 10.58 -15.37 -18.53
CA THR A 60 9.77 -16.43 -19.12
C THR A 60 10.54 -17.75 -19.22
N PHE A 61 9.81 -18.86 -19.32
CA PHE A 61 10.38 -20.19 -19.57
C PHE A 61 9.69 -20.81 -20.78
N GLU A 62 10.45 -21.57 -21.56
CA GLU A 62 9.86 -22.43 -22.58
C GLU A 62 9.13 -23.59 -21.91
N GLU A 63 8.10 -24.08 -22.58
CA GLU A 63 7.37 -25.26 -22.14
C GLU A 63 8.29 -26.49 -22.15
N VAL A 64 8.12 -27.38 -21.17
CA VAL A 64 8.92 -28.60 -21.04
C VAL A 64 8.04 -29.79 -21.41
N GLY A 65 8.44 -30.52 -22.45
CA GLY A 65 7.83 -31.80 -22.80
C GLY A 65 6.53 -31.73 -23.61
N GLY A 66 6.28 -30.64 -24.33
CA GLY A 66 5.09 -30.45 -25.18
C GLY A 66 3.84 -30.04 -24.39
N TYR A 67 3.98 -29.40 -23.22
CA TYR A 67 2.85 -29.08 -22.36
C TYR A 67 1.96 -27.99 -22.98
N ASP A 68 0.74 -28.36 -23.35
CA ASP A 68 -0.24 -27.50 -24.04
C ASP A 68 -1.59 -27.38 -23.29
N GLN A 69 -1.60 -27.71 -21.99
CA GLN A 69 -2.80 -27.75 -21.16
C GLN A 69 -2.98 -26.48 -20.30
N LEU A 70 -4.17 -26.31 -19.71
CA LEU A 70 -4.47 -25.16 -18.85
C LEU A 70 -3.57 -25.12 -17.61
N VAL A 71 -3.03 -23.92 -17.29
CA VAL A 71 -2.37 -23.63 -16.01
C VAL A 71 -3.27 -22.70 -15.22
N VAL A 72 -3.62 -23.08 -13.99
CA VAL A 72 -4.43 -22.26 -13.07
C VAL A 72 -3.66 -22.02 -11.79
N LEU A 73 -3.47 -20.75 -11.49
CA LEU A 73 -3.11 -20.25 -10.17
C LEU A 73 -4.37 -19.61 -9.58
N LYS A 74 -4.78 -20.03 -8.39
CA LYS A 74 -5.98 -19.53 -7.73
C LYS A 74 -5.75 -19.37 -6.24
N ASP A 75 -6.66 -18.65 -5.60
CA ASP A 75 -6.65 -18.42 -4.16
C ASP A 75 -5.42 -17.63 -3.67
N ILE A 76 -4.80 -16.81 -4.54
CA ILE A 76 -3.66 -15.97 -4.17
C ILE A 76 -4.16 -14.83 -3.31
N ARG A 77 -3.75 -14.80 -2.04
CA ARG A 77 -4.13 -13.73 -1.12
C ARG A 77 -3.63 -12.38 -1.64
N PHE A 78 -4.51 -11.39 -1.67
CA PHE A 78 -4.12 -9.99 -1.89
C PHE A 78 -4.77 -9.07 -0.85
N VAL A 79 -4.10 -7.95 -0.61
CA VAL A 79 -4.62 -6.81 0.16
C VAL A 79 -4.34 -5.57 -0.66
N SER A 80 -5.37 -4.75 -0.88
CA SER A 80 -5.28 -3.45 -1.56
C SER A 80 -6.06 -2.41 -0.75
N PHE A 81 -6.19 -1.19 -1.28
CA PHE A 81 -6.91 -0.09 -0.63
C PHE A 81 -7.84 0.57 -1.64
N CYS A 82 -9.09 0.81 -1.24
CA CYS A 82 -10.04 1.55 -2.06
C CYS A 82 -9.64 3.03 -2.09
N GLU A 83 -9.29 3.56 -3.25
CA GLU A 83 -8.88 4.97 -3.42
C GLU A 83 -9.91 5.99 -2.92
N HIS A 84 -11.20 5.65 -2.94
CA HIS A 84 -12.28 6.52 -2.49
C HIS A 84 -12.34 6.69 -0.96
N HIS A 85 -11.89 5.68 -0.21
CA HIS A 85 -12.08 5.62 1.24
C HIS A 85 -10.79 5.37 2.01
N MET A 86 -9.71 5.01 1.32
CA MET A 86 -8.42 4.58 1.89
C MET A 86 -8.55 3.41 2.88
N LEU A 87 -9.58 2.58 2.69
CA LEU A 87 -9.84 1.39 3.51
C LEU A 87 -9.33 0.12 2.83
N PRO A 88 -8.85 -0.88 3.59
CA PRO A 88 -8.37 -2.14 3.02
C PRO A 88 -9.46 -2.90 2.26
N VAL A 89 -9.10 -3.41 1.10
CA VAL A 89 -9.84 -4.45 0.35
C VAL A 89 -9.02 -5.73 0.46
N VAL A 90 -9.61 -6.77 1.05
CA VAL A 90 -8.94 -8.05 1.29
C VAL A 90 -9.64 -9.12 0.46
N GLY A 91 -8.87 -9.90 -0.30
CA GLY A 91 -9.45 -10.88 -1.19
C GLY A 91 -8.46 -11.94 -1.66
N LYS A 92 -8.87 -12.63 -2.72
CA LYS A 92 -8.09 -13.64 -3.41
C LYS A 92 -8.18 -13.43 -4.93
N ALA A 93 -7.06 -13.64 -5.62
CA ALA A 93 -6.96 -13.67 -7.08
C ALA A 93 -6.88 -15.11 -7.59
#